data_AF-A0A5S4T523-F1
#
_entry.id   AF-A0A5S4T523-F1
#
_cell.length_a   1.000
_cell.length_b   1.000
_cell.length_c   1.000
_cell.angle_alpha   90.00
_cell.angle_beta   90.00
_cell.angle_gamma   90.00
#
_symmetry.space_group_name_H-M   'P 1'
#
loop_
_entity.id
_entity.type
_entity.pdbx_description
1 polymer ?
#
loop_
_entity_poly.entity_id
_entity_poly.type
_entity_poly.pdbx_seq_one_letter_code
_entity_poly.pdbx_strand_id
1 'polypeptide(L)'
;YQNQTNVIITTLIILMILFGIQRFGTGFIGKIFGPVMLLWFSFLGISGLLNTLGHLEIFKAINPYYALHLLFSPENHRGIFILGSVFLATTGAEALYSDLGHVGRGNIYVSWPFVKLCIVLSYCGQAAWILSHKDSGIELNPFFASVPSQLTVYVVILATLAA
;
A
#
# COMPACT_ATOMS: atom_id res chain seq x y z
N TYR A 1 14.06 22.10 10.76
CA TYR A 1 13.03 22.72 11.61
C TYR A 1 11.83 23.25 10.83
N GLN A 2 12.00 24.14 9.85
CA GLN A 2 10.87 24.73 9.09
C GLN A 2 9.99 23.69 8.36
N ASN A 3 10.61 22.67 7.75
CA ASN A 3 9.87 21.57 7.12
C ASN A 3 9.06 20.72 8.12
N GLN A 4 9.56 20.55 9.34
CA GLN A 4 8.88 19.75 10.36
C GLN A 4 7.64 20.48 10.88
N THR A 5 7.74 21.79 11.11
CA THR A 5 6.58 22.62 11.49
C THR A 5 5.51 22.61 10.39
N ASN A 6 5.90 22.68 9.11
CA ASN A 6 4.95 22.59 7.99
C ASN A 6 4.22 21.24 7.96
N VAL A 7 4.93 20.12 8.21
CA VAL A 7 4.32 18.79 8.29
C VAL A 7 3.36 18.71 9.48
N ILE A 8 3.74 19.25 10.64
CA ILE A 8 2.89 19.26 11.84
C ILE A 8 1.59 20.05 11.57
N ILE A 9 1.70 21.27 11.02
CA ILE A 9 0.53 22.10 10.70
C ILE A 9 -0.38 21.40 9.68
N THR A 10 0.20 20.84 8.62
CA THR A 10 -0.57 20.14 7.59
C THR A 10 -1.28 18.92 8.17
N THR A 11 -0.60 18.13 9.01
CA THR A 11 -1.18 16.98 9.70
C THR A 11 -2.34 17.41 10.60
N LEU A 12 -2.17 18.48 11.38
CA LEU A 12 -3.23 19.00 12.26
C LEU A 12 -4.47 19.44 11.48
N ILE A 13 -4.29 20.10 10.33
CA ILE A 13 -5.40 20.50 9.46
C ILE A 13 -6.13 19.26 8.92
N ILE A 14 -5.40 18.26 8.42
CA ILE A 14 -5.99 17.01 7.91
C ILE A 14 -6.79 16.30 9.00
N LEU A 15 -6.22 16.14 10.20
CA LEU A 15 -6.90 15.50 11.32
C LEU A 15 -8.15 16.28 11.75
N MET A 16 -8.08 17.60 11.83
CA MET A 16 -9.22 18.44 12.20
C MET A 16 -10.39 18.29 11.20
N ILE A 17 -10.08 18.24 9.90
CA ILE A 17 -11.09 17.99 8.85
C ILE A 17 -11.66 16.57 8.99
N LEU A 18 -10.80 15.56 9.13
CA LEU A 18 -11.20 14.16 9.20
C LEU A 18 -12.11 13.89 10.41
N PHE A 19 -11.71 14.29 11.61
CA PHE A 19 -12.54 14.18 12.81
C PHE A 19 -13.78 15.08 12.76
N GLY A 20 -13.71 16.23 12.10
CA GLY A 20 -14.86 17.10 11.86
C GLY A 20 -15.94 16.44 11.00
N ILE A 21 -15.54 15.70 9.96
CA ILE A 21 -16.45 14.97 9.06
C ILE A 21 -17.08 13.77 9.78
N GLN A 22 -16.36 13.11 10.69
CA GLN A 22 -16.89 11.97 11.46
C GLN A 22 -18.16 12.31 12.27
N ARG A 23 -18.39 13.60 12.58
CA ARG A 23 -19.62 14.06 13.27
C ARG A 23 -20.91 13.83 12.46
N PHE A 24 -20.82 13.68 11.14
CA PHE A 24 -21.97 13.51 10.24
C PHE A 24 -22.50 12.06 10.19
N GLY A 25 -21.93 11.16 11.00
CA GLY A 25 -22.43 9.81 11.21
C GLY A 25 -21.80 8.77 10.28
N THR A 26 -21.32 7.67 10.86
CA THR A 26 -20.57 6.60 10.18
C THR A 26 -21.31 5.97 9.00
N GLY A 27 -22.66 5.99 8.99
CA GLY A 27 -23.47 5.45 7.90
C GLY A 27 -23.43 6.25 6.59
N PHE A 28 -23.28 7.58 6.65
CA PHE A 28 -23.13 8.41 5.45
C PHE A 28 -21.71 8.32 4.89
N ILE A 29 -20.71 8.37 5.77
CA ILE A 29 -19.30 8.22 5.40
C ILE A 29 -19.06 6.85 4.74
N GLY A 30 -19.60 5.76 5.32
CA GLY A 30 -19.43 4.41 4.77
C GLY A 30 -19.95 4.24 3.34
N LYS A 31 -21.00 4.96 2.93
CA LYS A 31 -21.52 4.91 1.55
C LYS A 31 -20.61 5.58 0.54
N ILE A 32 -19.92 6.65 0.92
CA ILE A 32 -18.96 7.37 0.06
C ILE A 32 -17.61 6.64 0.06
N PHE A 33 -17.23 6.06 1.19
CA PHE A 33 -15.95 5.40 1.37
C PHE A 33 -15.81 4.16 0.48
N GLY A 34 -16.87 3.35 0.31
CA GLY A 34 -16.84 2.16 -0.55
C GLY A 34 -16.38 2.43 -2.00
N PRO A 35 -17.04 3.35 -2.74
CA PRO A 35 -16.61 3.73 -4.08
C PRO A 35 -15.18 4.31 -4.14
N VAL A 36 -14.80 5.15 -3.16
CA VAL A 36 -13.44 5.72 -3.09
C VAL A 36 -12.39 4.62 -2.91
N MET A 37 -12.65 3.66 -2.03
CA MET A 37 -11.76 2.50 -1.83
C MET A 37 -11.65 1.64 -3.08
N LEU A 38 -12.75 1.44 -3.81
CA LEU A 38 -12.72 0.70 -5.08
C LEU A 38 -11.82 1.42 -6.10
N LEU A 39 -11.96 2.74 -6.23
CA LEU A 39 -11.10 3.55 -7.11
C LEU A 39 -9.63 3.47 -6.68
N TRP A 40 -9.36 3.58 -5.39
CA TRP A 40 -8.02 3.47 -4.83
C TRP A 40 -7.37 2.12 -5.13
N PHE A 41 -8.04 1.00 -4.81
CA PHE A 41 -7.49 -0.33 -5.09
C PHE A 41 -7.39 -0.60 -6.59
N SER A 42 -8.32 -0.11 -7.41
CA SER A 42 -8.21 -0.22 -8.88
C SER A 42 -6.97 0.51 -9.37
N PHE A 43 -6.71 1.72 -8.88
CA PHE A 43 -5.52 2.49 -9.21
C PHE A 43 -4.24 1.74 -8.81
N LEU A 44 -4.18 1.20 -7.59
CA LEU A 44 -3.05 0.39 -7.12
C LEU A 44 -2.81 -0.83 -8.02
N GLY A 45 -3.86 -1.56 -8.36
CA GLY A 45 -3.78 -2.75 -9.21
C GLY A 45 -3.31 -2.43 -10.63
N ILE A 46 -3.87 -1.39 -11.26
CA ILE A 46 -3.50 -0.97 -12.63
C ILE A 46 -2.07 -0.44 -12.67
N SER A 47 -1.71 0.46 -11.75
CA SER A 47 -0.34 1.01 -11.68
C SER A 47 0.69 -0.10 -11.39
N GLY A 48 0.38 -0.99 -10.45
CA GLY A 48 1.21 -2.14 -10.14
C GLY A 48 1.41 -3.07 -11.33
N LEU A 49 0.33 -3.37 -12.06
CA LEU A 49 0.37 -4.19 -13.26
C LEU A 49 1.23 -3.57 -14.37
N LEU A 50 1.01 -2.29 -14.69
CA LEU A 50 1.78 -1.58 -15.71
C LEU A 50 3.28 -1.59 -15.40
N ASN A 51 3.66 -1.36 -14.14
CA ASN A 51 5.05 -1.39 -13.71
C ASN A 51 5.62 -2.83 -13.73
N THR A 52 4.82 -3.84 -13.39
CA THR A 52 5.26 -5.25 -13.37
C THR A 52 5.51 -5.81 -14.77
N LEU A 53 4.80 -5.33 -15.80
CA LEU A 53 4.98 -5.79 -17.19
C LEU A 53 6.42 -5.60 -17.70
N GLY A 54 7.16 -4.62 -17.19
CA GLY A 54 8.58 -4.43 -17.52
C GLY A 54 9.51 -5.50 -16.95
N HIS A 55 9.09 -6.21 -15.89
CA HIS A 55 9.91 -7.20 -15.17
C HIS A 55 9.07 -8.40 -14.72
N LEU A 56 8.63 -9.23 -15.67
CA LEU A 56 7.85 -10.46 -15.40
C LEU A 56 8.57 -11.45 -14.48
N GLU A 57 9.88 -11.34 -14.33
CA GLU A 57 10.67 -12.17 -13.41
C GLU A 57 10.28 -12.00 -11.94
N ILE A 58 9.61 -10.90 -11.59
CA ILE A 58 9.15 -10.63 -10.21
C ILE A 58 8.13 -11.66 -9.74
N PHE A 59 7.35 -12.24 -10.67
CA PHE A 59 6.44 -13.33 -10.30
C PHE A 59 7.18 -14.58 -9.79
N LYS A 60 8.47 -14.75 -10.10
CA LYS A 60 9.30 -15.80 -9.50
C LYS A 60 9.41 -15.63 -7.98
N ALA A 61 9.33 -14.40 -7.45
CA ALA A 61 9.39 -14.12 -6.02
C ALA A 61 8.20 -14.69 -5.23
N ILE A 62 7.13 -15.11 -5.89
CA ILE A 62 6.02 -15.86 -5.26
C ILE A 62 6.47 -17.26 -4.83
N ASN A 63 7.49 -17.82 -5.48
CA ASN A 63 8.02 -19.13 -5.11
C ASN A 63 8.76 -19.02 -3.76
N PRO A 64 8.35 -19.80 -2.74
CA PRO A 64 8.95 -19.76 -1.39
C PRO A 64 10.45 -20.08 -1.37
N TYR A 65 10.96 -20.74 -2.41
CA TYR A 65 12.39 -20.96 -2.61
C TYR A 65 13.21 -19.66 -2.50
N TYR A 66 12.75 -18.56 -3.11
CA TYR A 66 13.47 -17.28 -3.08
C TYR A 66 13.44 -16.63 -1.69
N ALA A 67 12.34 -16.82 -0.95
CA ALA A 67 12.25 -16.32 0.43
C ALA A 67 13.24 -17.06 1.34
N LEU A 68 13.29 -18.40 1.26
CA LEU A 68 14.25 -19.20 2.04
C LEU A 68 15.70 -18.87 1.65
N HIS A 69 15.97 -18.74 0.35
CA HIS A 69 17.29 -18.34 -0.13
C HIS A 69 17.67 -16.94 0.40
N LEU A 70 16.75 -15.97 0.42
CA LEU A 70 17.00 -14.63 0.96
C LEU A 70 17.31 -14.63 2.48
N LEU A 71 16.63 -15.49 3.24
CA LEU A 71 16.79 -15.61 4.69
C LEU A 71 18.10 -16.27 5.10
N PHE A 72 18.53 -17.29 4.35
CA PHE A 72 19.71 -18.10 4.66
C PHE A 72 20.94 -17.78 3.80
N SER A 73 20.85 -16.82 2.86
CA SER A 73 21.98 -16.45 2.00
C SER A 73 23.12 -15.82 2.83
N PRO A 74 24.38 -16.27 2.64
CA PRO A 74 25.56 -15.68 3.29
C PRO A 74 25.76 -14.19 2.98
N GLU A 75 25.24 -13.73 1.84
CA GLU A 75 25.36 -12.34 1.38
C GLU A 75 24.49 -11.37 2.20
N ASN A 76 23.40 -11.88 2.82
CA ASN A 76 22.42 -11.05 3.51
C ASN A 76 22.60 -11.12 5.03
N HIS A 77 23.58 -10.39 5.56
CA HIS A 77 23.90 -10.34 6.99
C HIS A 77 22.74 -9.84 7.88
N ARG A 78 21.69 -9.24 7.29
CA ARG A 78 20.47 -8.79 7.98
C ARG A 78 19.24 -9.64 7.65
N GLY A 79 19.39 -10.79 6.99
CA GLY A 79 18.29 -11.58 6.45
C GLY A 79 17.22 -11.94 7.47
N ILE A 80 17.62 -12.30 8.70
CA ILE A 80 16.67 -12.65 9.75
C ILE A 80 15.86 -11.46 10.28
N PHE A 81 16.38 -10.23 10.19
CA PHE A 81 15.66 -9.02 10.63
C PHE A 81 14.46 -8.70 9.72
N ILE A 82 14.48 -9.18 8.47
CA ILE A 82 13.33 -9.06 7.55
C ILE A 82 12.09 -9.75 8.15
N LEU A 83 12.28 -10.84 8.91
CA LEU A 83 11.17 -11.52 9.59
C LEU A 83 10.46 -10.63 10.60
N GLY A 84 11.17 -9.67 11.22
CA GLY A 84 10.55 -8.68 12.10
C GLY A 84 9.53 -7.80 11.35
N SER A 85 9.87 -7.36 10.14
CA SER A 85 8.93 -6.61 9.28
C SER A 85 7.76 -7.48 8.81
N VAL A 86 8.00 -8.76 8.51
CA VAL A 86 6.94 -9.71 8.14
C VAL A 86 5.98 -9.94 9.32
N PHE A 87 6.52 -10.09 10.53
CA PHE A 87 5.70 -10.26 11.73
C PHE A 87 4.87 -9.01 12.03
N LEU A 88 5.47 -7.81 11.92
CA LEU A 88 4.75 -6.55 12.06
C LEU A 88 3.61 -6.42 11.03
N ALA A 89 3.86 -6.76 9.76
CA ALA A 89 2.82 -6.78 8.73
C ALA A 89 1.70 -7.78 9.06
N THR A 90 2.03 -8.93 9.66
CA THR A 90 1.05 -9.95 10.07
C THR A 90 0.12 -9.42 11.17
N THR A 91 0.66 -8.71 12.17
CA THR A 91 -0.18 -8.10 13.23
C THR A 91 -1.16 -7.05 12.67
N GLY A 92 -0.75 -6.29 11.65
CA GLY A 92 -1.65 -5.37 10.94
C GLY A 92 -2.75 -6.10 10.16
N ALA A 93 -2.42 -7.24 9.55
CA ALA A 93 -3.41 -8.07 8.86
C ALA A 93 -4.45 -8.67 9.83
N GLU A 94 -4.04 -9.11 11.01
CA GLU A 94 -4.96 -9.62 12.04
C GLU A 94 -5.97 -8.55 12.49
N ALA A 95 -5.51 -7.32 12.73
CA ALA A 95 -6.39 -6.20 13.05
C ALA A 95 -7.41 -5.94 11.92
N LEU A 96 -6.95 -5.94 10.66
CA LEU A 96 -7.82 -5.78 9.50
C LEU A 96 -8.88 -6.90 9.41
N TYR A 97 -8.50 -8.16 9.65
CA TYR A 97 -9.46 -9.27 9.64
C TYR A 97 -10.45 -9.23 10.80
N SER A 98 -10.02 -8.77 11.97
CA SER A 98 -10.92 -8.56 13.11
C SER A 98 -12.00 -7.54 12.78
N ASP A 99 -11.64 -6.42 12.14
CA ASP A 99 -12.60 -5.40 11.71
C ASP A 99 -13.54 -5.88 10.59
N LEU A 100 -13.03 -6.72 9.67
CA LEU A 100 -13.86 -7.39 8.66
C LEU A 100 -14.86 -8.38 9.26
N GLY A 101 -14.64 -8.87 10.49
CA GLY A 101 -15.53 -9.80 11.19
C GLY A 101 -16.94 -9.27 11.43
N HIS A 102 -17.12 -7.94 11.39
CA HIS A 102 -18.43 -7.29 11.50
C HIS A 102 -19.16 -7.14 10.15
N VAL A 103 -18.47 -7.44 9.04
CA VAL A 103 -19.02 -7.37 7.68
C VAL A 103 -19.61 -8.73 7.30
N GLY A 104 -20.76 -8.73 6.63
CA GLY A 104 -21.42 -9.96 6.19
C GLY A 104 -20.52 -10.82 5.30
N ARG A 105 -20.51 -12.14 5.53
CA ARG A 105 -19.65 -13.11 4.82
C ARG A 105 -19.67 -12.95 3.29
N GLY A 106 -20.84 -12.70 2.71
CA GLY A 106 -21.01 -12.54 1.26
C GLY A 106 -20.20 -11.38 0.68
N ASN A 107 -20.15 -10.24 1.37
CA ASN A 107 -19.38 -9.08 0.91
C ASN A 107 -17.88 -9.35 0.93
N ILE A 108 -17.40 -10.08 1.94
CA ILE A 108 -15.98 -10.45 2.09
C ILE A 108 -15.55 -11.33 0.92
N TYR A 109 -16.32 -12.36 0.55
CA TYR A 109 -15.97 -13.24 -0.56
C TYR A 109 -15.84 -12.54 -1.91
N VAL A 110 -16.58 -11.44 -2.12
CA VAL A 110 -16.52 -10.67 -3.37
C VAL A 110 -15.42 -9.63 -3.34
N SER A 111 -15.31 -8.84 -2.27
CA SER A 111 -14.37 -7.71 -2.23
C SER A 111 -12.93 -8.14 -1.95
N TRP A 112 -12.73 -9.20 -1.14
CA TRP A 112 -11.41 -9.55 -0.66
C TRP A 112 -10.46 -10.10 -1.73
N PRO A 113 -10.87 -10.99 -2.66
CA PRO A 113 -10.00 -11.43 -3.74
C PRO A 113 -9.51 -10.27 -4.62
N PHE A 114 -10.40 -9.30 -4.87
CA PHE A 114 -10.07 -8.09 -5.62
C PHE A 114 -9.01 -7.24 -4.89
N VAL A 115 -9.26 -6.92 -3.61
CA VAL A 115 -8.32 -6.14 -2.79
C VAL A 115 -6.96 -6.84 -2.70
N LYS A 116 -6.96 -8.16 -2.43
CA LYS A 116 -5.74 -8.97 -2.37
C LYS A 116 -4.96 -8.90 -3.67
N LEU A 117 -5.62 -9.05 -4.82
CA LEU A 117 -4.96 -8.98 -6.13
C LEU A 117 -4.33 -7.61 -6.36
N CYS A 118 -5.05 -6.52 -6.08
CA CYS A 118 -4.54 -5.16 -6.25
C CYS A 118 -3.33 -4.87 -5.35
N ILE A 119 -3.36 -5.31 -4.10
CA ILE A 119 -2.24 -5.14 -3.16
C ILE A 119 -1.00 -5.93 -3.64
N VAL A 120 -1.18 -7.19 -4.04
CA VAL A 120 -0.06 -8.02 -4.56
C VAL A 120 0.56 -7.38 -5.80
N LEU A 121 -0.27 -6.96 -6.77
CA LEU A 121 0.20 -6.28 -7.98
C LEU A 121 0.94 -4.97 -7.67
N SER A 122 0.46 -4.19 -6.69
CA SER A 122 1.13 -2.97 -6.24
C SER A 122 2.54 -3.26 -5.70
N TYR A 123 2.70 -4.29 -4.86
CA TYR A 123 4.02 -4.67 -4.37
C TYR A 123 4.94 -5.18 -5.48
N CYS A 124 4.42 -5.98 -6.41
CA CYS A 124 5.19 -6.42 -7.59
C CYS A 124 5.65 -5.23 -8.44
N GLY A 125 4.77 -4.25 -8.68
CA GLY A 125 5.11 -3.05 -9.44
C GLY A 125 6.17 -2.18 -8.76
N GLN A 126 6.09 -2.02 -7.44
CA GLN A 126 7.12 -1.32 -6.66
C GLN A 126 8.46 -2.05 -6.72
N ALA A 127 8.47 -3.38 -6.61
CA ALA A 127 9.68 -4.17 -6.78
C ALA A 127 10.27 -3.98 -8.20
N ALA A 128 9.45 -3.98 -9.25
CA ALA A 128 9.89 -3.76 -10.63
C ALA A 128 10.54 -2.39 -10.83
N TRP A 129 9.93 -1.39 -10.23
CA TRP A 129 10.45 -0.04 -10.28
C TRP A 129 11.80 0.06 -9.55
N ILE A 130 11.94 -0.57 -8.38
CA ILE A 130 13.21 -0.61 -7.63
C ILE A 130 14.30 -1.33 -8.44
N LEU A 131 13.99 -2.44 -9.11
CA LEU A 131 14.97 -3.15 -9.94
C LEU A 131 15.47 -2.28 -11.11
N SER A 132 14.58 -1.53 -11.77
CA SER A 132 14.93 -0.67 -12.90
C SER A 132 15.70 0.61 -12.51
N HIS A 133 15.55 1.07 -11.27
CA HIS A 133 16.14 2.33 -10.79
C HIS A 133 17.18 2.15 -9.68
N LYS A 134 17.76 0.95 -9.56
CA LYS A 134 18.68 0.54 -8.49
C LYS A 134 19.90 1.46 -8.30
N ASP A 135 20.40 2.07 -9.39
CA ASP A 135 21.60 2.91 -9.38
C ASP A 135 21.31 4.41 -9.21
N SER A 136 20.04 4.79 -9.12
CA SER A 136 19.60 6.19 -9.18
C SER A 136 19.78 6.95 -7.85
N GLY A 137 20.10 6.26 -6.75
CA GLY A 137 20.24 6.87 -5.42
C GLY A 137 18.96 7.54 -4.90
N ILE A 138 17.79 7.17 -5.43
CA ILE A 138 16.52 7.82 -5.10
C ILE A 138 16.06 7.37 -3.70
N GLU A 139 16.15 8.26 -2.71
CA GLU A 139 15.64 8.09 -1.33
C GLU A 139 14.11 8.29 -1.21
N LEU A 140 13.37 8.33 -2.32
CA LEU A 140 11.92 8.55 -2.31
C LEU A 140 11.16 7.24 -2.06
N ASN A 141 9.95 7.38 -1.49
CA ASN A 141 9.04 6.27 -1.31
C ASN A 141 8.76 5.59 -2.67
N PRO A 142 9.09 4.29 -2.84
CA PRO A 142 9.03 3.60 -4.13
C PRO A 142 7.65 3.67 -4.80
N PHE A 143 6.59 3.75 -3.99
CA PHE A 143 5.24 3.91 -4.51
C PHE A 143 5.08 5.22 -5.29
N PHE A 144 5.39 6.36 -4.67
CA PHE A 144 5.22 7.67 -5.31
C PHE A 144 6.24 7.91 -6.42
N ALA A 145 7.42 7.30 -6.33
CA ALA A 145 8.43 7.37 -7.37
C ALA A 145 8.05 6.54 -8.62
N SER A 146 7.28 5.47 -8.44
CA SER A 146 6.77 4.64 -9.54
C SER A 146 5.61 5.24 -10.33
N VAL A 147 5.05 6.36 -9.86
CA VAL A 147 3.93 7.06 -10.50
C VAL A 147 4.47 8.31 -11.22
N PRO A 148 3.97 8.66 -12.42
CA PRO A 148 4.32 9.91 -13.10
C PRO A 148 4.13 11.14 -12.21
N SER A 149 5.09 12.08 -12.24
CA SER A 149 5.09 13.25 -11.35
C SER A 149 3.84 14.13 -11.46
N GLN A 150 3.21 14.16 -12.65
CA GLN A 150 1.97 14.89 -12.90
C GLN A 150 0.76 14.26 -12.19
N LEU A 151 0.81 12.95 -11.92
CA LEU A 151 -0.26 12.21 -11.25
C LEU A 151 -0.08 12.15 -9.73
N THR A 152 1.13 12.39 -9.22
CA THR A 152 1.45 12.28 -7.77
C THR A 152 0.48 13.07 -6.90
N VAL A 153 0.13 14.31 -7.25
CA VAL A 153 -0.81 15.14 -6.47
C VAL A 153 -2.21 14.51 -6.42
N TYR A 154 -2.71 14.01 -7.55
CA TYR A 154 -4.01 13.35 -7.61
C TYR A 154 -4.03 12.05 -6.80
N VAL A 155 -2.93 11.30 -6.82
CA VAL A 155 -2.77 10.06 -6.04
C VAL A 155 -2.72 10.37 -4.55
N VAL A 156 -2.05 11.45 -4.12
CA VAL A 156 -2.05 11.88 -2.72
C VAL A 156 -3.45 12.26 -2.26
N ILE A 157 -4.22 12.98 -3.07
CA ILE A 157 -5.62 13.31 -2.75
C ILE A 157 -6.46 12.04 -2.65
N LEU A 158 -6.35 11.14 -3.62
CA LEU A 158 -7.09 9.87 -3.61
C LEU A 158 -6.72 9.01 -2.40
N ALA A 159 -5.43 8.91 -2.07
CA ALA A 159 -4.95 8.20 -0.88
C ALA A 159 -5.50 8.82 0.41
N THR A 160 -5.57 10.16 0.48
CA THR A 160 -6.13 10.88 1.63
C THR A 160 -7.63 10.65 1.77
N LEU A 161 -8.37 10.54 0.66
CA LEU A 161 -9.79 10.22 0.68
C LEU A 161 -10.07 8.74 1.03
N ALA A 162 -9.10 7.87 0.77
CA ALA A 162 -9.17 6.44 1.05
C ALA A 162 -8.64 6.07 2.46
N ALA A 163 -8.04 7.02 3.18
CA ALA A 163 -7.53 6.87 4.54
C ALA A 163 -8.59 7.23 5.59
#